data_AF-A0A938AJ15-F1
#
_entry.id   AF-A0A938AJ15-F1
#
_cell.length_a   1.000
_cell.length_b   1.000
_cell.length_c   1.000
_cell.angle_alpha   90.00
_cell.angle_beta   90.00
_cell.angle_gamma   90.00
#
_symmetry.space_group_name_H-M   'P 1'
#
loop_
_entity.id
_entity.type
_entity.pdbx_description
1 polymer ?
#
loop_
_entity_poly.entity_id
_entity_poly.type
_entity_poly.pdbx_seq_one_letter_code
_entity_poly.pdbx_strand_id
1 'polypeptide(L)'
;MARRIRQLTVVAIGVAGMAAAAGAAQPPVGADGFAPAYYSNSATVTQARSPEGMRWYLSTDQRQMEMQSYVFFGNLMTRSGRPTSFASMVQRQDGLLPQVPGLPVTLSTLMFNSGQGIFGGVIDGIPEVAAQVGTGVAYYPLTLTSNPWSARSEEFTPGQQPEFIDFRVVEGQLGRRGSLYEITARITSENMAGGAKGEPMIAYVRVRDMTGIVMWGFGPSGFKPQWITPAQRSAIMGRYGGSIARYLRASNDPMTNQGNYYYSSPLLKVEKFTVFRNAKLVLSGSGGYTFFDLCAQTFDQNAKQVLHDRFGWVSFEMSIPGLNGGMALGHLTRPGNPDLPYAALATTASPRARNGALVARNWGLKDISLRPVRSSAWVSPTSGLTYYMTWSATLRGPDAASRGRLTLTAVNRNSEVNFGGRSVYEGLFRYSGVLAGKKVSGTAFTEMQGDKGLGVG
;
A
#
# COMPACT_ATOMS: atom_id res chain seq x y z
N MET A 1 -20.86 -7.08 49.58
CA MET A 1 -19.73 -6.71 50.44
C MET A 1 -18.53 -7.58 50.06
N ALA A 2 -17.43 -6.96 49.65
CA ALA A 2 -16.05 -7.48 49.55
C ALA A 2 -15.70 -8.68 48.62
N ARG A 3 -14.88 -8.36 47.60
CA ARG A 3 -13.68 -9.06 47.08
C ARG A 3 -13.40 -10.50 47.54
N ARG A 4 -13.03 -11.37 46.59
CA ARG A 4 -11.66 -11.94 46.50
C ARG A 4 -11.44 -12.71 45.19
N ILE A 5 -10.37 -12.29 44.50
CA ILE A 5 -9.66 -12.98 43.43
C ILE A 5 -8.99 -14.23 44.04
N ARG A 6 -9.07 -15.39 43.37
CA ARG A 6 -8.16 -16.51 43.58
C ARG A 6 -7.62 -17.04 42.26
N GLN A 7 -6.30 -17.21 42.32
CA GLN A 7 -5.35 -17.79 41.38
C GLN A 7 -5.86 -19.04 40.66
N LEU A 8 -5.53 -19.16 39.38
CA LEU A 8 -5.55 -20.44 38.67
C LEU A 8 -4.16 -20.72 38.12
N THR A 9 -3.68 -21.89 38.54
CA THR A 9 -2.35 -22.47 38.39
C THR A 9 -2.03 -22.79 36.93
N VAL A 10 -0.84 -22.38 36.51
CA VAL A 10 -0.21 -22.74 35.23
C VAL A 10 0.17 -24.22 35.26
N VAL A 11 -0.36 -25.02 34.34
CA VAL A 11 0.18 -26.34 34.02
C VAL A 11 1.01 -26.21 32.75
N ALA A 12 2.31 -26.37 32.90
CA ALA A 12 3.26 -26.52 31.80
C ALA A 12 3.15 -27.93 31.22
N ILE A 13 2.99 -28.03 29.89
CA ILE A 13 3.31 -29.24 29.13
C ILE A 13 4.32 -28.83 28.05
N GLY A 14 5.42 -29.57 28.03
CA GLY A 14 6.67 -29.26 27.36
C GLY A 14 6.65 -29.31 25.83
N VAL A 15 7.59 -28.55 25.31
CA VAL A 15 8.00 -28.35 23.92
C VAL A 15 8.79 -29.54 23.39
N ALA A 16 8.52 -29.94 22.14
CA ALA A 16 9.50 -30.48 21.19
C ALA A 16 8.86 -30.47 19.79
N GLY A 17 9.38 -29.84 18.74
CA GLY A 17 10.50 -28.94 18.60
C GLY A 17 10.32 -28.13 17.31
N MET A 18 10.43 -26.81 17.40
CA MET A 18 10.83 -25.97 16.28
C MET A 18 12.18 -25.39 16.68
N ALA A 19 13.21 -25.78 15.92
CA ALA A 19 14.57 -25.28 16.11
C ALA A 19 14.56 -23.75 16.13
N ALA A 20 15.19 -23.21 17.17
CA ALA A 20 15.32 -21.79 17.42
C ALA A 20 15.90 -21.06 16.19
N ALA A 21 15.07 -20.29 15.50
CA ALA A 21 15.58 -19.13 14.77
C ALA A 21 16.08 -18.15 15.83
N ALA A 22 17.41 -18.06 15.99
CA ALA A 22 18.08 -17.17 16.92
C ALA A 22 17.39 -15.80 16.99
N GLY A 23 16.88 -15.48 18.18
CA GLY A 23 16.09 -14.28 18.46
C GLY A 23 16.74 -13.04 17.86
N ALA A 24 16.12 -12.49 16.82
CA ALA A 24 16.39 -11.12 16.45
C ALA A 24 15.83 -10.24 17.56
N ALA A 25 16.66 -9.38 18.15
CA ALA A 25 16.18 -8.35 19.06
C ALA A 25 15.09 -7.56 18.34
N GLN A 26 13.88 -7.57 18.88
CA GLN A 26 12.82 -6.66 18.46
C GLN A 26 13.32 -5.23 18.68
N PRO A 27 13.05 -4.28 17.77
CA PRO A 27 13.39 -2.88 18.02
C PRO A 27 12.74 -2.45 19.34
N PRO A 28 13.43 -1.69 20.19
CA PRO A 28 12.83 -1.18 21.42
C PRO A 28 11.56 -0.39 21.08
N VAL A 29 10.50 -0.66 21.82
CA VAL A 29 9.21 0.04 21.72
C VAL A 29 9.43 1.49 22.18
N GLY A 30 8.96 2.45 21.39
CA GLY A 30 9.01 3.87 21.68
C GLY A 30 8.07 4.28 22.81
N ALA A 31 8.14 5.54 23.22
CA ALA A 31 7.31 6.10 24.30
C ALA A 31 5.80 6.10 23.99
N ASP A 32 5.44 5.96 22.72
CA ASP A 32 4.08 5.86 22.19
C ASP A 32 3.56 4.41 22.12
N GLY A 33 4.36 3.43 22.53
CA GLY A 33 3.98 2.02 22.47
C GLY A 33 4.27 1.34 21.13
N PHE A 34 4.92 2.03 20.17
CA PHE A 34 5.24 1.49 18.85
C PHE A 34 6.74 1.46 18.57
N ALA A 35 7.19 0.48 17.81
CA ALA A 35 8.55 0.38 17.31
C ALA A 35 8.74 1.34 16.12
N PRO A 36 9.84 2.13 16.09
CA PRO A 36 10.08 3.05 15.00
C PRO A 36 10.43 2.29 13.70
N ALA A 37 9.98 2.82 12.57
CA ALA A 37 10.57 2.48 11.28
C ALA A 37 11.87 3.29 11.11
N TYR A 38 12.95 2.62 10.70
CA TYR A 38 14.24 3.28 10.51
C TYR A 38 15.09 2.58 9.43
N TYR A 39 16.00 3.34 8.86
CA TYR A 39 17.06 2.87 8.00
C TYR A 39 18.22 2.26 8.81
N SER A 40 18.74 1.12 8.37
CA SER A 40 20.04 0.64 8.82
C SER A 40 20.76 -0.12 7.72
N ASN A 41 22.05 0.16 7.53
CA ASN A 41 22.92 -0.56 6.59
C ASN A 41 23.10 -2.04 6.95
N SER A 42 22.99 -2.35 8.24
CA SER A 42 23.24 -3.68 8.83
C SER A 42 22.00 -4.23 9.54
N ALA A 43 20.81 -3.77 9.16
CA ALA A 43 19.55 -4.12 9.80
C ALA A 43 19.46 -5.63 10.03
N THR A 44 19.39 -6.04 11.30
CA THR A 44 19.27 -7.45 11.69
C THR A 44 17.83 -7.81 12.04
N VAL A 45 16.86 -7.02 11.61
CA VAL A 45 15.43 -7.34 11.75
C VAL A 45 15.10 -8.60 10.94
N THR A 46 14.11 -9.38 11.39
CA THR A 46 13.77 -10.71 10.84
C THR A 46 13.61 -10.71 9.32
N GLN A 47 12.92 -9.71 8.78
CA GLN A 47 12.66 -9.54 7.35
C GLN A 47 13.89 -9.21 6.51
N ALA A 48 15.01 -8.81 7.11
CA ALA A 48 16.26 -8.52 6.40
C ALA A 48 17.19 -9.75 6.31
N ARG A 49 16.98 -10.78 7.15
CA ARG A 49 17.96 -11.86 7.34
C ARG A 49 17.89 -13.01 6.34
N SER A 50 16.69 -13.41 5.93
CA SER A 50 16.48 -14.59 5.08
C SER A 50 15.13 -14.55 4.35
N PRO A 51 14.97 -15.34 3.27
CA PRO A 51 13.68 -15.50 2.61
C PRO A 51 12.58 -16.00 3.55
N GLU A 52 12.91 -16.86 4.51
CA GLU A 52 12.00 -17.36 5.54
C GLU A 52 11.56 -16.21 6.46
N GLY A 53 12.51 -15.38 6.90
CA GLY A 53 12.23 -14.23 7.76
C GLY A 53 11.39 -13.16 7.07
N MET A 54 11.63 -12.91 5.78
CA MET A 54 10.77 -12.05 4.96
C MET A 54 9.34 -12.60 4.89
N ARG A 55 9.19 -13.88 4.54
CA ARG A 55 7.85 -14.50 4.45
C ARG A 55 7.12 -14.44 5.79
N TRP A 56 7.81 -14.73 6.89
CA TRP A 56 7.22 -14.63 8.22
C TRP A 56 6.74 -13.20 8.52
N TYR A 57 7.54 -12.19 8.18
CA TYR A 57 7.18 -10.79 8.38
C TYR A 57 5.95 -10.39 7.55
N LEU A 58 5.90 -10.76 6.26
CA LEU A 58 4.76 -10.45 5.40
C LEU A 58 3.47 -11.17 5.86
N SER A 59 3.61 -12.34 6.50
CA SER A 59 2.50 -13.19 6.91
C SER A 59 2.05 -13.04 8.36
N THR A 60 2.66 -12.14 9.14
CA THR A 60 2.38 -11.99 10.58
C THR A 60 1.93 -10.56 10.90
N ASP A 61 1.04 -10.44 11.88
CA ASP A 61 0.60 -9.17 12.45
C ASP A 61 1.79 -8.45 13.11
N GLN A 62 2.12 -7.27 12.61
CA GLN A 62 3.20 -6.43 13.10
C GLN A 62 2.66 -5.46 14.16
N ARG A 63 2.15 -5.98 15.28
CA ARG A 63 1.49 -5.20 16.34
C ARG A 63 2.33 -4.06 16.93
N GLN A 64 3.65 -4.18 16.81
CA GLN A 64 4.58 -3.14 17.21
C GLN A 64 4.59 -1.94 16.25
N MET A 65 3.99 -2.04 15.07
CA MET A 65 3.83 -0.93 14.13
C MET A 65 2.47 -0.27 14.31
N GLU A 66 2.41 1.05 14.13
CA GLU A 66 1.15 1.80 14.22
C GLU A 66 0.16 1.38 13.13
N MET A 67 0.63 1.14 11.91
CA MET A 67 -0.20 0.72 10.80
C MET A 67 0.43 -0.45 10.05
N GLN A 68 -0.43 -1.39 9.64
CA GLN A 68 -0.10 -2.46 8.70
C GLN A 68 -1.23 -2.57 7.67
N SER A 69 -0.88 -2.45 6.40
CA SER A 69 -1.82 -2.47 5.29
C SER A 69 -1.43 -3.49 4.24
N TYR A 70 -2.41 -4.26 3.78
CA TYR A 70 -2.35 -5.13 2.63
C TYR A 70 -3.26 -4.56 1.55
N VAL A 71 -2.72 -4.28 0.37
CA VAL A 71 -3.51 -3.67 -0.70
C VAL A 71 -3.30 -4.39 -2.02
N PHE A 72 -4.37 -4.75 -2.70
CA PHE A 72 -4.35 -5.18 -4.09
C PHE A 72 -5.02 -4.12 -4.94
N PHE A 73 -4.34 -3.60 -5.95
CA PHE A 73 -4.92 -2.59 -6.83
C PHE A 73 -4.39 -2.71 -8.25
N GLY A 74 -5.06 -2.08 -9.22
CA GLY A 74 -4.64 -2.07 -10.61
C GLY A 74 -5.81 -2.21 -11.56
N ASN A 75 -5.55 -2.83 -12.72
CA ASN A 75 -6.52 -2.90 -13.80
C ASN A 75 -7.11 -4.31 -13.95
N LEU A 76 -8.43 -4.37 -14.02
CA LEU A 76 -9.18 -5.55 -14.45
C LEU A 76 -9.71 -5.30 -15.87
N MET A 77 -9.50 -6.23 -16.79
CA MET A 77 -10.01 -6.14 -18.17
C MET A 77 -11.26 -6.99 -18.32
N THR A 78 -12.38 -6.33 -18.58
CA THR A 78 -13.65 -7.04 -18.83
C THR A 78 -13.55 -7.90 -20.10
N ARG A 79 -14.51 -8.82 -20.27
CA ARG A 79 -14.65 -9.60 -21.52
C ARG A 79 -14.79 -8.73 -22.77
N SER A 80 -15.33 -7.52 -22.65
CA SER A 80 -15.45 -6.54 -23.73
C SER A 80 -14.16 -5.74 -23.99
N GLY A 81 -13.07 -6.02 -23.26
CA GLY A 81 -11.82 -5.27 -23.37
C GLY A 81 -11.84 -3.91 -22.68
N ARG A 82 -12.83 -3.61 -21.85
CA ARG A 82 -12.90 -2.34 -21.09
C ARG A 82 -12.03 -2.44 -19.83
N PRO A 83 -11.09 -1.50 -19.60
CA PRO A 83 -10.37 -1.44 -18.33
C PRO A 83 -11.29 -0.97 -17.20
N THR A 84 -11.14 -1.61 -16.04
CA THR A 84 -11.82 -1.27 -14.80
C THR A 84 -10.74 -1.08 -13.73
N SER A 85 -10.77 0.08 -13.06
CA SER A 85 -9.96 0.29 -11.85
C SER A 85 -10.44 -0.64 -10.77
N PHE A 86 -9.51 -1.23 -10.04
CA PHE A 86 -9.76 -2.09 -8.91
C PHE A 86 -8.80 -1.71 -7.80
N ALA A 87 -9.31 -1.59 -6.58
CA ALA A 87 -8.50 -1.60 -5.38
C ALA A 87 -9.23 -2.36 -4.27
N SER A 88 -8.47 -3.06 -3.45
CA SER A 88 -8.97 -3.68 -2.24
C SER A 88 -7.90 -3.59 -1.17
N MET A 89 -8.31 -3.21 0.02
CA MET A 89 -7.43 -3.02 1.18
C MET A 89 -7.97 -3.79 2.37
N VAL A 90 -7.04 -4.33 3.16
CA VAL A 90 -7.27 -4.74 4.53
C VAL A 90 -6.18 -4.10 5.38
N GLN A 91 -6.55 -3.18 6.27
CA GLN A 91 -5.61 -2.39 7.06
C GLN A 91 -5.97 -2.40 8.55
N ARG A 92 -4.95 -2.64 9.37
CA ARG A 92 -4.96 -2.31 10.80
C ARG A 92 -4.28 -0.96 10.98
N GLN A 93 -4.90 -0.09 11.75
CA GLN A 93 -4.36 1.21 12.13
C GLN A 93 -4.66 1.49 13.60
N ASP A 94 -3.62 1.45 14.41
CA ASP A 94 -3.66 1.89 15.79
C ASP A 94 -3.46 3.41 15.84
N GLY A 95 -3.73 4.03 16.99
CA GLY A 95 -3.53 5.47 17.16
C GLY A 95 -4.51 6.37 16.41
N LEU A 96 -5.43 5.82 15.59
CA LEU A 96 -6.43 6.60 14.85
C LEU A 96 -7.40 7.33 15.80
N LEU A 97 -7.66 6.76 16.98
CA LEU A 97 -8.49 7.36 18.02
C LEU A 97 -7.58 7.98 19.08
N PRO A 98 -7.40 9.32 19.11
CA PRO A 98 -6.46 9.95 20.03
C PRO A 98 -6.79 9.69 21.52
N GLN A 99 -8.07 9.44 21.80
CA GLN A 99 -8.60 9.14 23.14
C GLN A 99 -8.15 7.74 23.64
N VAL A 100 -7.91 6.80 22.71
CA VAL A 100 -7.58 5.40 23.01
C VAL A 100 -6.52 4.89 22.01
N PRO A 101 -5.28 5.41 22.06
CA PRO A 101 -4.29 5.23 21.01
C PRO A 101 -3.80 3.78 20.82
N GLY A 102 -3.96 2.93 21.83
CA GLY A 102 -3.62 1.50 21.73
C GLY A 102 -4.72 0.63 21.12
N LEU A 103 -5.85 1.21 20.70
CA LEU A 103 -6.98 0.47 20.17
C LEU A 103 -6.82 0.27 18.64
N PRO A 104 -6.77 -0.98 18.15
CA PRO A 104 -6.63 -1.22 16.72
C PRO A 104 -7.94 -0.87 16.00
N VAL A 105 -7.86 0.03 15.03
CA VAL A 105 -8.97 0.31 14.11
C VAL A 105 -8.72 -0.42 12.80
N THR A 106 -9.80 -0.95 12.23
CA THR A 106 -9.74 -1.57 10.90
C THR A 106 -10.34 -0.68 9.86
N LEU A 107 -9.63 -0.56 8.74
CA LEU A 107 -10.06 0.15 7.55
C LEU A 107 -9.89 -0.82 6.37
N SER A 108 -10.97 -1.45 5.96
CA SER A 108 -10.95 -2.37 4.81
C SER A 108 -11.89 -1.86 3.74
N THR A 109 -11.46 -1.91 2.49
CA THR A 109 -12.27 -1.44 1.36
C THR A 109 -12.11 -2.33 0.14
N LEU A 110 -13.13 -2.30 -0.71
CA LEU A 110 -13.10 -2.86 -2.04
C LEU A 110 -13.79 -1.86 -2.96
N MET A 111 -13.15 -1.53 -4.08
CA MET A 111 -13.67 -0.55 -5.01
C MET A 111 -13.39 -0.92 -6.46
N PHE A 112 -14.36 -0.59 -7.32
CA PHE A 112 -14.31 -0.76 -8.76
C PHE A 112 -14.70 0.54 -9.45
N ASN A 113 -13.99 0.88 -10.52
CA ASN A 113 -14.38 1.98 -11.41
C ASN A 113 -14.31 1.54 -12.86
N SER A 114 -15.47 1.34 -13.47
CA SER A 114 -15.55 0.97 -14.88
C SER A 114 -15.86 2.17 -15.79
N GLY A 115 -15.80 3.41 -15.27
CA GLY A 115 -16.05 4.65 -16.00
C GLY A 115 -17.43 5.25 -15.78
N GLN A 116 -18.22 4.71 -14.84
CA GLN A 116 -19.53 5.23 -14.44
C GLN A 116 -19.51 5.81 -13.01
N GLY A 117 -18.31 6.10 -12.49
CA GLY A 117 -18.07 6.39 -11.08
C GLY A 117 -17.57 5.17 -10.31
N ILE A 118 -17.15 5.41 -9.07
CA ILE A 118 -16.62 4.38 -8.17
C ILE A 118 -17.77 3.77 -7.37
N PHE A 119 -17.88 2.45 -7.42
CA PHE A 119 -18.72 1.70 -6.52
C PHE A 119 -17.88 0.68 -5.77
N GLY A 120 -18.24 0.42 -4.53
CA GLY A 120 -17.41 -0.37 -3.63
C GLY A 120 -18.13 -0.66 -2.34
N GLY A 121 -17.39 -0.97 -1.29
CA GLY A 121 -17.89 -0.99 0.08
C GLY A 121 -16.74 -0.96 1.06
N VAL A 122 -17.05 -0.63 2.31
CA VAL A 122 -16.10 -0.49 3.40
C VAL A 122 -16.53 -1.38 4.56
N ILE A 123 -15.53 -1.95 5.24
CA ILE A 123 -15.67 -2.49 6.59
C ILE A 123 -14.76 -1.62 7.47
N ASP A 124 -15.37 -0.77 8.29
CA ASP A 124 -14.70 0.12 9.23
C ASP A 124 -15.20 -0.15 10.65
N GLY A 125 -14.30 -0.25 11.61
CA GLY A 125 -14.75 -0.58 12.95
C GLY A 125 -13.67 -0.69 14.02
N ILE A 126 -14.17 -0.64 15.26
CA ILE A 126 -13.41 -0.80 16.48
C ILE A 126 -13.85 -2.13 17.12
N PRO A 127 -12.98 -3.16 17.18
CA PRO A 127 -13.31 -4.49 17.68
C PRO A 127 -13.86 -4.49 19.11
N GLU A 128 -13.24 -3.72 20.01
CA GLU A 128 -13.62 -3.71 21.43
C GLU A 128 -14.90 -2.92 21.73
N VAL A 129 -15.23 -1.91 20.92
CA VAL A 129 -16.42 -1.06 21.16
C VAL A 129 -17.68 -1.83 20.80
N ALA A 130 -17.70 -2.57 19.70
CA ALA A 130 -18.92 -3.26 19.26
C ALA A 130 -19.43 -4.33 20.26
N ALA A 131 -18.49 -4.97 20.98
CA ALA A 131 -18.79 -5.88 22.08
C ALA A 131 -19.29 -5.17 23.36
N GLN A 132 -18.96 -3.89 23.57
CA GLN A 132 -19.28 -3.13 24.78
C GLN A 132 -20.52 -2.22 24.66
N VAL A 133 -20.84 -1.68 23.49
CA VAL A 133 -22.04 -0.80 23.30
C VAL A 133 -23.35 -1.55 23.04
N GLY A 134 -23.37 -2.89 23.11
CA GLY A 134 -24.61 -3.65 22.98
C GLY A 134 -25.30 -3.53 21.62
N THR A 135 -24.57 -3.10 20.59
CA THR A 135 -25.08 -2.94 19.21
C THR A 135 -25.43 -4.28 18.55
N GLY A 136 -25.01 -5.39 19.16
CA GLY A 136 -25.17 -6.74 18.61
C GLY A 136 -24.20 -7.07 17.49
N VAL A 137 -23.44 -6.10 16.97
CA VAL A 137 -22.46 -6.31 15.90
C VAL A 137 -21.10 -6.71 16.51
N ALA A 138 -20.45 -7.72 15.95
CA ALA A 138 -19.09 -8.12 16.27
C ALA A 138 -18.16 -7.79 15.10
N TYR A 139 -17.05 -7.10 15.39
CA TYR A 139 -16.03 -6.73 14.40
C TYR A 139 -14.73 -7.50 14.67
N TYR A 140 -14.16 -8.08 13.62
CA TYR A 140 -12.85 -8.74 13.69
C TYR A 140 -11.85 -7.93 12.86
N PRO A 141 -10.86 -7.29 13.50
CA PRO A 141 -10.12 -6.19 12.88
C PRO A 141 -9.25 -6.67 11.71
N LEU A 142 -8.43 -7.67 11.97
CA LEU A 142 -7.57 -8.28 11.00
C LEU A 142 -7.25 -9.68 11.50
N THR A 143 -7.79 -10.67 10.81
CA THR A 143 -7.42 -12.06 11.05
C THR A 143 -6.36 -12.45 10.05
N LEU A 144 -5.17 -12.80 10.55
CA LEU A 144 -4.05 -13.26 9.75
C LEU A 144 -3.78 -14.74 9.98
N THR A 145 -3.70 -15.52 8.90
CA THR A 145 -3.10 -16.86 8.92
C THR A 145 -1.81 -16.83 8.12
N SER A 146 -0.87 -17.72 8.44
CA SER A 146 0.45 -17.75 7.79
C SER A 146 0.67 -18.95 6.87
N ASN A 147 -0.12 -20.03 7.03
CA ASN A 147 -0.03 -21.24 6.19
C ASN A 147 -1.36 -22.02 6.11
N PRO A 148 -2.14 -21.90 5.02
CA PRO A 148 -1.94 -20.93 3.94
C PRO A 148 -2.09 -19.50 4.48
N TRP A 149 -1.46 -18.52 3.80
CA TRP A 149 -1.60 -17.13 4.20
C TRP A 149 -2.99 -16.60 3.86
N SER A 150 -3.61 -15.88 4.79
CA SER A 150 -4.81 -15.07 4.58
C SER A 150 -4.75 -13.81 5.43
N ALA A 151 -5.28 -12.71 4.89
CA ALA A 151 -5.60 -11.47 5.59
C ALA A 151 -7.07 -11.16 5.39
N ARG A 152 -7.84 -11.20 6.49
CA ARG A 152 -9.30 -11.06 6.47
C ARG A 152 -9.77 -9.98 7.44
N SER A 153 -10.69 -9.15 6.96
CA SER A 153 -11.55 -8.29 7.78
C SER A 153 -12.97 -8.80 7.71
N GLU A 154 -13.68 -8.82 8.83
CA GLU A 154 -15.04 -9.34 8.92
C GLU A 154 -15.90 -8.53 9.89
N GLU A 155 -17.13 -8.26 9.47
CA GLU A 155 -18.21 -7.72 10.29
C GLU A 155 -19.34 -8.75 10.38
N PHE A 156 -19.81 -9.02 11.60
CA PHE A 156 -20.86 -9.99 11.88
C PHE A 156 -21.99 -9.36 12.67
N THR A 157 -23.21 -9.45 12.13
CA THR A 157 -24.44 -9.12 12.83
C THR A 157 -25.28 -10.39 12.99
N PRO A 158 -25.67 -10.79 14.22
CA PRO A 158 -26.50 -11.96 14.46
C PRO A 158 -27.77 -11.95 13.60
N GLY A 159 -28.05 -13.08 12.95
CA GLY A 159 -29.19 -13.22 12.03
C GLY A 159 -28.96 -12.69 10.63
N GLN A 160 -27.80 -12.09 10.33
CA GLN A 160 -27.39 -11.65 9.00
C GLN A 160 -26.22 -12.47 8.46
N GLN A 161 -26.02 -12.43 7.14
CA GLN A 161 -24.80 -12.98 6.55
C GLN A 161 -23.62 -12.07 6.87
N PRO A 162 -22.44 -12.61 7.23
CA PRO A 162 -21.28 -11.79 7.54
C PRO A 162 -20.80 -11.03 6.30
N GLU A 163 -20.38 -9.78 6.51
CA GLU A 163 -19.63 -9.00 5.53
C GLU A 163 -18.15 -9.25 5.73
N PHE A 164 -17.40 -9.43 4.64
CA PHE A 164 -15.96 -9.68 4.71
C PHE A 164 -15.22 -9.23 3.46
N ILE A 165 -13.94 -8.98 3.65
CA ILE A 165 -12.91 -8.87 2.62
C ILE A 165 -11.78 -9.81 3.03
N ASP A 166 -11.40 -10.73 2.15
CA ASP A 166 -10.37 -11.74 2.39
C ASP A 166 -9.40 -11.82 1.22
N PHE A 167 -8.11 -11.73 1.55
CA PHE A 167 -7.01 -12.02 0.64
C PHE A 167 -6.37 -13.32 1.07
N ARG A 168 -6.17 -14.26 0.16
CA ARG A 168 -5.57 -15.55 0.49
C ARG A 168 -4.61 -16.04 -0.57
N VAL A 169 -3.55 -16.73 -0.16
CA VAL A 169 -2.72 -17.53 -1.07
C VAL A 169 -3.37 -18.91 -1.21
N VAL A 170 -3.72 -19.29 -2.43
CA VAL A 170 -4.30 -20.61 -2.74
C VAL A 170 -3.30 -21.58 -3.38
N GLU A 171 -2.20 -21.06 -3.92
CA GLU A 171 -1.10 -21.87 -4.47
C GLU A 171 0.25 -21.17 -4.24
N GLY A 172 1.23 -21.91 -3.73
CA GLY A 172 2.55 -21.37 -3.38
C GLY A 172 2.59 -20.64 -2.04
N GLN A 173 3.34 -19.55 -1.93
CA GLN A 173 3.52 -18.79 -0.69
C GLN A 173 3.51 -17.29 -0.96
N LEU A 174 3.05 -16.50 0.02
CA LEU A 174 3.02 -15.04 -0.07
C LEU A 174 4.38 -14.50 -0.53
N GLY A 175 4.34 -13.70 -1.60
CA GLY A 175 5.49 -13.02 -2.14
C GLY A 175 6.44 -13.85 -3.00
N ARG A 176 6.12 -15.12 -3.26
CA ARG A 176 6.89 -15.95 -4.21
C ARG A 176 6.35 -15.78 -5.62
N ARG A 177 7.27 -15.66 -6.58
CA ARG A 177 6.93 -15.71 -8.01
C ARG A 177 6.20 -17.02 -8.32
N GLY A 178 5.11 -16.92 -9.07
CA GLY A 178 4.26 -18.04 -9.48
C GLY A 178 3.06 -18.27 -8.56
N SER A 179 3.03 -17.67 -7.37
CA SER A 179 1.94 -17.84 -6.41
C SER A 179 0.61 -17.32 -6.90
N LEU A 180 -0.46 -18.00 -6.48
CA LEU A 180 -1.83 -17.62 -6.78
C LEU A 180 -2.49 -17.02 -5.55
N TYR A 181 -3.05 -15.84 -5.75
CA TYR A 181 -3.85 -15.15 -4.75
C TYR A 181 -5.30 -15.10 -5.19
N GLU A 182 -6.18 -15.16 -4.20
CA GLU A 182 -7.60 -14.86 -4.37
C GLU A 182 -7.98 -13.70 -3.46
N ILE A 183 -8.68 -12.74 -4.04
CA ILE A 183 -9.36 -11.66 -3.33
C ILE A 183 -10.84 -11.98 -3.40
N THR A 184 -11.46 -12.18 -2.25
CA THR A 184 -12.89 -12.44 -2.12
C THR A 184 -13.53 -11.44 -1.19
N ALA A 185 -14.75 -11.03 -1.54
CA ALA A 185 -15.50 -10.14 -0.69
C ALA A 185 -17.00 -10.43 -0.78
N ARG A 186 -17.68 -10.22 0.34
CA ARG A 186 -19.13 -10.07 0.43
C ARG A 186 -19.36 -8.83 1.28
N ILE A 187 -19.84 -7.76 0.68
CA ILE A 187 -20.04 -6.48 1.38
C ILE A 187 -21.29 -5.80 0.84
N THR A 188 -21.85 -4.87 1.59
CA THR A 188 -22.88 -3.98 1.06
C THR A 188 -22.26 -2.94 0.15
N SER A 189 -22.72 -2.85 -1.10
CA SER A 189 -22.17 -1.89 -2.06
C SER A 189 -22.65 -0.48 -1.73
N GLU A 190 -21.76 0.51 -1.80
CA GLU A 190 -22.07 1.93 -1.71
C GLU A 190 -21.43 2.71 -2.86
N ASN A 191 -21.91 3.95 -3.06
CA ASN A 191 -21.25 4.91 -3.92
C ASN A 191 -20.15 5.60 -3.10
N MET A 192 -18.88 5.28 -3.42
CA MET A 192 -17.70 5.72 -2.68
C MET A 192 -17.42 7.24 -2.81
N ALA A 193 -18.17 7.95 -3.65
CA ALA A 193 -18.16 9.41 -3.72
C ALA A 193 -19.12 10.09 -2.72
N GLY A 194 -19.79 9.33 -1.83
CA GLY A 194 -20.68 9.87 -0.78
C GLY A 194 -22.18 9.59 -0.99
N GLY A 195 -22.56 8.44 -1.55
CA GLY A 195 -23.96 8.04 -1.69
C GLY A 195 -24.43 7.00 -0.66
N ALA A 196 -25.73 6.71 -0.63
CA ALA A 196 -26.33 5.75 0.31
C ALA A 196 -25.78 4.32 0.15
N LYS A 197 -25.74 3.56 1.26
CA LYS A 197 -25.55 2.10 1.24
C LYS A 197 -26.60 1.48 0.32
N GLY A 198 -26.13 0.61 -0.55
CA GLY A 198 -26.88 0.01 -1.65
C GLY A 198 -27.02 -1.49 -1.48
N GLU A 199 -26.78 -2.22 -2.56
CA GLU A 199 -27.14 -3.63 -2.68
C GLU A 199 -25.99 -4.56 -2.24
N PRO A 200 -26.28 -5.80 -1.81
CA PRO A 200 -25.24 -6.80 -1.56
C PRO A 200 -24.34 -7.00 -2.77
N MET A 201 -23.04 -6.97 -2.55
CA MET A 201 -22.01 -7.19 -3.56
C MET A 201 -21.14 -8.38 -3.19
N ILE A 202 -20.90 -9.26 -4.17
CA ILE A 202 -19.96 -10.37 -4.06
C ILE A 202 -18.90 -10.20 -5.13
N ALA A 203 -17.64 -10.16 -4.73
CA ALA A 203 -16.50 -10.06 -5.64
C ALA A 203 -15.55 -11.23 -5.47
N TYR A 204 -14.98 -11.64 -6.59
CA TYR A 204 -13.92 -12.64 -6.68
C TYR A 204 -12.91 -12.18 -7.71
N VAL A 205 -11.63 -12.15 -7.34
CA VAL A 205 -10.50 -11.88 -8.23
C VAL A 205 -9.41 -12.91 -7.95
N ARG A 206 -8.91 -13.57 -9.00
CA ARG A 206 -7.77 -14.49 -8.93
C ARG A 206 -6.62 -13.94 -9.74
N VAL A 207 -5.44 -13.88 -9.13
CA VAL A 207 -4.24 -13.30 -9.74
C VAL A 207 -3.01 -14.16 -9.50
N ARG A 208 -2.08 -14.14 -10.45
CA ARG A 208 -0.80 -14.87 -10.40
C ARG A 208 0.38 -13.91 -10.28
N ASP A 209 1.26 -14.17 -9.32
CA ASP A 209 2.50 -13.43 -9.16
C ASP A 209 3.48 -13.72 -10.30
N MET A 210 3.84 -12.70 -11.07
CA MET A 210 4.79 -12.85 -12.17
C MET A 210 6.22 -12.45 -11.77
N THR A 211 6.42 -11.85 -10.58
CA THR A 211 7.69 -11.24 -10.17
C THR A 211 8.26 -11.79 -8.86
N GLY A 212 7.41 -12.01 -7.87
CA GLY A 212 7.77 -12.09 -6.46
C GLY A 212 7.97 -10.70 -5.84
N ILE A 213 8.34 -10.68 -4.55
CA ILE A 213 8.46 -9.44 -3.76
C ILE A 213 9.62 -8.56 -4.21
N VAL A 214 9.33 -7.27 -4.25
CA VAL A 214 10.24 -6.14 -4.42
C VAL A 214 10.30 -5.34 -3.13
N MET A 215 11.49 -4.84 -2.82
CA MET A 215 11.71 -3.80 -1.81
C MET A 215 11.98 -2.47 -2.52
N TRP A 216 11.09 -1.50 -2.31
CA TRP A 216 11.20 -0.18 -2.95
C TRP A 216 12.17 0.75 -2.24
N GLY A 217 12.25 0.60 -0.91
CA GLY A 217 13.09 1.41 -0.05
C GLY A 217 14.59 1.11 -0.14
N PHE A 218 15.34 1.75 0.74
CA PHE A 218 16.79 1.64 0.88
C PHE A 218 17.16 0.69 2.01
N GLY A 219 18.35 0.08 1.88
CA GLY A 219 18.91 -0.81 2.90
C GLY A 219 18.24 -2.19 2.96
N PRO A 220 18.79 -3.15 3.73
CA PRO A 220 18.36 -4.55 3.71
C PRO A 220 16.92 -4.80 4.16
N SER A 221 16.33 -3.88 4.95
CA SER A 221 14.96 -3.94 5.45
C SER A 221 13.95 -3.21 4.57
N GLY A 222 14.35 -2.66 3.41
CA GLY A 222 13.42 -1.99 2.49
C GLY A 222 12.80 -0.71 3.04
N PHE A 223 13.51 0.03 3.91
CA PHE A 223 13.03 1.28 4.50
C PHE A 223 12.88 2.38 3.43
N LYS A 224 11.67 2.92 3.25
CA LYS A 224 11.38 3.98 2.29
C LYS A 224 11.06 5.29 3.04
N PRO A 225 11.89 6.34 2.92
CA PRO A 225 11.57 7.65 3.45
C PRO A 225 10.29 8.22 2.82
N GLN A 226 9.43 8.78 3.65
CA GLN A 226 8.24 9.53 3.23
C GLN A 226 8.44 11.05 3.32
N TRP A 227 9.43 11.50 4.10
CA TRP A 227 9.84 12.90 4.14
C TRP A 227 11.33 13.02 4.45
N ILE A 228 11.87 14.21 4.20
CA ILE A 228 13.24 14.59 4.57
C ILE A 228 13.26 16.04 5.05
N THR A 229 14.14 16.35 5.99
CA THR A 229 14.40 17.72 6.46
C THR A 229 15.08 18.58 5.39
N PRO A 230 14.98 19.92 5.48
CA PRO A 230 15.75 20.82 4.60
C PRO A 230 17.26 20.58 4.65
N ALA A 231 17.82 20.27 5.82
CA ALA A 231 19.24 19.98 6.01
C ALA A 231 19.65 18.66 5.30
N GLN A 232 18.86 17.59 5.48
CA GLN A 232 19.07 16.33 4.75
C GLN A 232 18.98 16.57 3.24
N ARG A 233 17.98 17.32 2.76
CA ARG A 233 17.85 17.63 1.33
C ARG A 233 19.06 18.38 0.79
N SER A 234 19.51 19.42 1.49
CA SER A 234 20.70 20.19 1.11
C SER A 234 21.94 19.29 1.00
N ALA A 235 22.15 18.41 1.99
CA ALA A 235 23.23 17.44 1.95
C ALA A 235 23.09 16.44 0.79
N ILE A 236 21.90 15.85 0.61
CA ILE A 236 21.61 14.89 -0.47
C ILE A 236 21.89 15.52 -1.84
N MET A 237 21.38 16.72 -2.08
CA MET A 237 21.52 17.42 -3.36
C MET A 237 22.95 17.90 -3.60
N GLY A 238 23.56 18.56 -2.62
CA GLY A 238 24.87 19.19 -2.76
C GLY A 238 26.05 18.22 -2.67
N ARG A 239 26.07 17.33 -1.68
CA ARG A 239 27.23 16.45 -1.38
C ARG A 239 27.10 15.06 -2.02
N TYR A 240 25.87 14.54 -2.12
CA TYR A 240 25.62 13.17 -2.60
C TYR A 240 25.01 13.11 -4.00
N GLY A 241 25.03 14.24 -4.71
CA GLY A 241 24.58 14.35 -6.10
C GLY A 241 23.12 13.96 -6.30
N GLY A 242 22.26 14.19 -5.30
CA GLY A 242 20.83 13.86 -5.30
C GLY A 242 20.50 12.44 -4.85
N SER A 243 21.49 11.58 -4.55
CA SER A 243 21.24 10.18 -4.20
C SER A 243 20.99 9.98 -2.71
N ILE A 244 19.75 9.66 -2.33
CA ILE A 244 19.40 9.24 -0.96
C ILE A 244 20.20 8.00 -0.55
N ALA A 245 20.34 7.02 -1.45
CA ALA A 245 21.09 5.80 -1.16
C ALA A 245 22.57 6.08 -0.81
N ARG A 246 23.22 7.04 -1.49
CA ARG A 246 24.60 7.45 -1.15
C ARG A 246 24.65 8.21 0.18
N TYR A 247 23.69 9.10 0.41
CA TYR A 247 23.56 9.81 1.70
C TYR A 247 23.47 8.81 2.85
N LEU A 248 22.48 7.92 2.83
CA LEU A 248 22.23 6.94 3.89
C LEU A 248 23.40 5.98 4.14
N ARG A 249 24.09 5.54 3.08
CA ARG A 249 25.30 4.70 3.22
C ARG A 249 26.47 5.46 3.87
N ALA A 250 26.65 6.73 3.53
CA ALA A 250 27.79 7.52 4.00
C ALA A 250 27.58 8.11 5.40
N SER A 251 26.37 8.55 5.73
CA SER A 251 26.06 9.15 7.04
C SER A 251 25.62 8.13 8.08
N ASN A 252 25.10 6.97 7.64
CA ASN A 252 24.36 6.04 8.49
C ASN A 252 23.22 6.73 9.27
N ASP A 253 22.63 7.80 8.70
CA ASP A 253 21.46 8.47 9.25
C ASP A 253 20.30 7.45 9.33
N PRO A 254 19.78 7.15 10.54
CA PRO A 254 18.72 6.16 10.68
C PRO A 254 17.38 6.65 10.14
N MET A 255 17.18 7.96 9.91
CA MET A 255 15.88 8.51 9.49
C MET A 255 14.70 7.95 10.30
N THR A 256 14.90 7.76 11.61
CA THR A 256 13.92 7.16 12.52
C THR A 256 12.59 7.91 12.44
N ASN A 257 11.49 7.18 12.26
CA ASN A 257 10.13 7.70 12.10
C ASN A 257 9.91 8.63 10.89
N GLN A 258 10.80 8.58 9.88
CA GLN A 258 10.65 9.38 8.65
C GLN A 258 10.09 8.59 7.46
N GLY A 259 9.64 7.36 7.67
CA GLY A 259 9.24 6.49 6.57
C GLY A 259 8.63 5.17 7.02
N ASN A 260 8.61 4.21 6.11
CA ASN A 260 7.93 2.93 6.29
C ASN A 260 8.77 1.75 5.77
N TYR A 261 8.38 0.53 6.13
CA TYR A 261 8.82 -0.68 5.45
C TYR A 261 7.82 -1.00 4.35
N TYR A 262 8.29 -1.02 3.10
CA TYR A 262 7.41 -1.09 1.93
C TYR A 262 7.86 -2.16 0.94
N TYR A 263 7.01 -3.18 0.79
CA TYR A 263 7.20 -4.32 -0.07
C TYR A 263 6.04 -4.48 -1.03
N SER A 264 6.31 -5.00 -2.22
CA SER A 264 5.25 -5.24 -3.19
C SER A 264 5.51 -6.41 -4.12
N SER A 265 4.44 -7.01 -4.64
CA SER A 265 4.51 -7.80 -5.87
C SER A 265 3.93 -6.95 -7.02
N PRO A 266 4.78 -6.31 -7.85
CA PRO A 266 4.34 -5.26 -8.78
C PRO A 266 3.63 -5.75 -10.04
N LEU A 267 3.65 -7.04 -10.33
CA LEU A 267 3.09 -7.59 -11.55
C LEU A 267 2.34 -8.88 -11.24
N LEU A 268 1.07 -8.72 -10.90
CA LEU A 268 0.14 -9.83 -10.70
C LEU A 268 -0.78 -9.94 -11.92
N LYS A 269 -0.70 -11.04 -12.66
CA LYS A 269 -1.55 -11.26 -13.83
C LYS A 269 -2.93 -11.73 -13.39
N VAL A 270 -3.98 -11.05 -13.83
CA VAL A 270 -5.36 -11.49 -13.58
C VAL A 270 -5.66 -12.76 -14.37
N GLU A 271 -6.13 -13.81 -13.69
CA GLU A 271 -6.59 -15.05 -14.32
C GLU A 271 -8.11 -15.04 -14.51
N LYS A 272 -8.85 -14.51 -13.52
CA LYS A 272 -10.30 -14.43 -13.55
C LYS A 272 -10.80 -13.40 -12.55
N PHE A 273 -11.89 -12.72 -12.87
CA PHE A 273 -12.68 -12.01 -11.88
C PHE A 273 -14.17 -12.02 -12.22
N THR A 274 -14.99 -11.87 -11.19
CA THR A 274 -16.44 -11.69 -11.25
C THR A 274 -16.91 -10.78 -10.14
N VAL A 275 -17.86 -9.90 -10.45
CA VAL A 275 -18.54 -9.05 -9.48
C VAL A 275 -20.04 -9.18 -9.70
N PHE A 276 -20.76 -9.55 -8.64
CA PHE A 276 -22.21 -9.60 -8.59
C PHE A 276 -22.72 -8.48 -7.69
N ARG A 277 -23.80 -7.81 -8.09
CA ARG A 277 -24.57 -6.89 -7.25
C ARG A 277 -26.03 -7.33 -7.27
N ASN A 278 -26.62 -7.53 -6.11
CA ASN A 278 -27.99 -8.04 -5.96
C ASN A 278 -28.24 -9.31 -6.81
N ALA A 279 -27.32 -10.27 -6.71
CA ALA A 279 -27.27 -11.51 -7.51
C ALA A 279 -27.13 -11.34 -9.04
N LYS A 280 -27.04 -10.12 -9.58
CA LYS A 280 -26.80 -9.85 -11.01
C LYS A 280 -25.31 -9.71 -11.28
N LEU A 281 -24.80 -10.40 -12.30
CA LEU A 281 -23.42 -10.24 -12.75
C LEU A 281 -23.24 -8.86 -13.38
N VAL A 282 -22.41 -8.00 -12.79
CA VAL A 282 -22.16 -6.64 -13.29
C VAL A 282 -20.79 -6.48 -13.94
N LEU A 283 -19.78 -7.26 -13.52
CA LEU A 283 -18.45 -7.26 -14.13
C LEU A 283 -17.88 -8.68 -14.19
N SER A 284 -17.20 -9.01 -15.28
CA SER A 284 -16.39 -10.23 -15.38
C SER A 284 -15.31 -10.13 -16.44
N GLY A 285 -14.24 -10.92 -16.29
CA GLY A 285 -13.14 -11.00 -17.24
C GLY A 285 -12.01 -11.89 -16.74
N SER A 286 -10.91 -11.90 -17.49
CA SER A 286 -9.74 -12.76 -17.27
C SER A 286 -8.43 -12.08 -17.70
N GLY A 287 -8.44 -10.76 -17.80
CA GLY A 287 -7.27 -9.99 -18.23
C GLY A 287 -6.99 -8.82 -17.29
N GLY A 288 -5.85 -8.19 -17.51
CA GLY A 288 -5.36 -7.09 -16.68
C GLY A 288 -4.22 -7.50 -15.75
N TYR A 289 -3.72 -6.51 -15.04
CA TYR A 289 -2.62 -6.62 -14.11
C TYR A 289 -2.95 -5.85 -12.83
N THR A 290 -2.72 -6.51 -11.71
CA THR A 290 -2.76 -5.87 -10.40
C THR A 290 -1.36 -5.81 -9.80
N PHE A 291 -1.29 -5.07 -8.71
CA PHE A 291 -0.14 -4.81 -7.89
C PHE A 291 -0.56 -5.19 -6.47
N PHE A 292 0.33 -5.82 -5.71
CA PHE A 292 0.12 -6.07 -4.29
C PHE A 292 1.12 -5.26 -3.49
N ASP A 293 0.64 -4.54 -2.49
CA ASP A 293 1.42 -3.74 -1.57
C ASP A 293 1.26 -4.23 -0.13
N LEU A 294 2.39 -4.21 0.57
CA LEU A 294 2.47 -4.28 2.02
C LEU A 294 3.21 -3.06 2.54
N CYS A 295 2.52 -2.29 3.37
CA CYS A 295 3.08 -1.14 4.06
C CYS A 295 2.97 -1.34 5.57
N ALA A 296 4.08 -1.19 6.28
CA ALA A 296 4.10 -1.11 7.73
C ALA A 296 4.81 0.18 8.15
N GLN A 297 4.15 0.99 8.98
CA GLN A 297 4.64 2.32 9.37
C GLN A 297 4.35 2.63 10.83
N THR A 298 5.19 3.49 11.39
CA THR A 298 5.03 4.10 12.71
C THR A 298 5.47 5.54 12.62
N PHE A 299 4.65 6.46 13.13
CA PHE A 299 5.03 7.86 13.29
C PHE A 299 5.00 8.27 14.75
N ASP A 300 6.14 8.74 15.26
CA ASP A 300 6.17 9.44 16.54
C ASP A 300 5.40 10.77 16.46
N GLN A 301 5.25 11.43 17.62
CA GLN A 301 4.54 12.69 17.70
C GLN A 301 5.15 13.79 16.81
N ASN A 302 6.47 13.79 16.63
CA ASN A 302 7.14 14.78 15.78
C ASN A 302 6.85 14.50 14.29
N ALA A 303 6.90 13.24 13.86
CA ALA A 303 6.52 12.82 12.53
C ALA A 303 5.03 13.11 12.26
N LYS A 304 4.14 12.88 13.24
CA LYS A 304 2.72 13.25 13.16
C LYS A 304 2.52 14.75 13.00
N GLN A 305 3.24 15.57 13.77
CA GLN A 305 3.24 17.03 13.59
C GLN A 305 3.79 17.45 12.23
N VAL A 306 4.80 16.73 11.73
CA VAL A 306 5.39 16.96 10.41
C VAL A 306 4.40 16.64 9.29
N LEU A 307 3.68 15.53 9.40
CA LEU A 307 2.78 15.01 8.38
C LEU A 307 1.33 15.52 8.48
N HIS A 308 0.98 16.23 9.55
CA HIS A 308 -0.35 16.81 9.82
C HIS A 308 -0.94 17.59 8.62
N ASP A 309 -2.27 17.57 8.46
CA ASP A 309 -3.25 18.24 7.54
C ASP A 309 -2.87 18.73 6.13
N ARG A 310 -1.61 18.71 5.72
CA ARG A 310 -1.15 19.29 4.45
C ARG A 310 -0.06 18.46 3.80
N PHE A 311 0.11 17.20 4.20
CA PHE A 311 0.94 16.27 3.43
C PHE A 311 0.18 15.86 2.17
N GLY A 312 0.69 16.22 1.00
CA GLY A 312 0.14 15.86 -0.30
C GLY A 312 0.92 14.74 -0.97
N TRP A 313 0.27 14.01 -1.87
CA TRP A 313 0.97 13.03 -2.69
C TRP A 313 0.29 12.80 -4.02
N VAL A 314 1.13 12.37 -4.97
CA VAL A 314 0.72 11.72 -6.21
C VAL A 314 1.61 10.50 -6.36
N SER A 315 0.99 9.34 -6.48
CA SER A 315 1.66 8.06 -6.67
C SER A 315 1.19 7.37 -7.95
N PHE A 316 2.11 6.65 -8.59
CA PHE A 316 1.87 5.86 -9.77
C PHE A 316 2.57 4.51 -9.59
N GLU A 317 1.77 3.50 -9.27
CA GLU A 317 2.20 2.12 -9.13
C GLU A 317 1.94 1.40 -10.45
N MET A 318 3.02 1.16 -11.18
CA MET A 318 2.99 0.75 -12.57
C MET A 318 3.34 -0.73 -12.69
N SER A 319 2.39 -1.54 -13.15
CA SER A 319 2.71 -2.87 -13.66
C SER A 319 3.29 -2.74 -15.07
N ILE A 320 4.48 -3.30 -15.31
CA ILE A 320 5.21 -3.19 -16.58
C ILE A 320 5.48 -4.59 -17.18
N PRO A 321 4.46 -5.21 -17.83
CA PRO A 321 4.58 -6.53 -18.42
C PRO A 321 5.75 -6.63 -19.41
N GLY A 322 5.97 -5.61 -20.25
CA GLY A 322 7.06 -5.59 -21.23
C GLY A 322 8.47 -5.64 -20.64
N LEU A 323 8.61 -5.39 -19.33
CA LEU A 323 9.86 -5.52 -18.57
C LEU A 323 9.84 -6.67 -17.56
N ASN A 324 8.75 -7.45 -17.48
CA ASN A 324 8.54 -8.45 -16.44
C ASN A 324 8.79 -7.89 -15.03
N GLY A 325 8.18 -6.75 -14.73
CA GLY A 325 8.43 -5.99 -13.50
C GLY A 325 7.39 -4.90 -13.26
N GLY A 326 7.77 -3.94 -12.43
CA GLY A 326 6.99 -2.73 -12.25
C GLY A 326 7.79 -1.60 -11.59
N MET A 327 7.12 -0.47 -11.44
CA MET A 327 7.72 0.78 -11.00
C MET A 327 6.82 1.48 -9.99
N ALA A 328 7.42 2.04 -8.95
CA ALA A 328 6.81 3.05 -8.12
C ALA A 328 7.35 4.42 -8.54
N LEU A 329 6.47 5.36 -8.89
CA LEU A 329 6.80 6.71 -9.35
C LEU A 329 5.87 7.70 -8.65
N GLY A 330 6.40 8.80 -8.11
CA GLY A 330 5.53 9.78 -7.48
C GLY A 330 6.29 10.92 -6.86
N HIS A 331 5.57 11.73 -6.12
CA HIS A 331 6.14 12.69 -5.19
C HIS A 331 5.26 12.85 -3.95
N LEU A 332 5.92 13.25 -2.87
CA LEU A 332 5.30 13.61 -1.61
C LEU A 332 5.54 15.12 -1.42
N THR A 333 4.48 15.87 -1.15
CA THR A 333 4.50 17.32 -1.00
C THR A 333 4.15 17.69 0.44
N ARG A 334 4.73 18.79 0.93
CA ARG A 334 4.49 19.27 2.29
C ARG A 334 4.71 20.79 2.34
N PRO A 335 3.86 21.57 3.03
CA PRO A 335 4.09 22.98 3.25
C PRO A 335 5.44 23.26 3.91
N GLY A 336 6.11 24.31 3.44
CA GLY A 336 7.38 24.74 3.99
C GLY A 336 8.54 23.77 3.78
N ASN A 337 8.34 22.66 3.05
CA ASN A 337 9.38 21.70 2.71
C ASN A 337 9.39 21.44 1.21
N PRO A 338 10.56 21.17 0.61
CA PRO A 338 10.61 20.81 -0.80
C PRO A 338 10.02 19.42 -1.06
N ASP A 339 9.31 19.27 -2.18
CA ASP A 339 8.79 17.98 -2.66
C ASP A 339 9.84 16.87 -2.64
N LEU A 340 9.43 15.68 -2.22
CA LEU A 340 10.21 14.46 -2.26
C LEU A 340 9.75 13.61 -3.45
N PRO A 341 10.33 13.79 -4.65
CA PRO A 341 10.08 12.89 -5.77
C PRO A 341 10.74 11.54 -5.52
N TYR A 342 10.10 10.47 -5.96
CA TYR A 342 10.66 9.13 -5.95
C TYR A 342 10.37 8.40 -7.26
N ALA A 343 11.31 7.56 -7.66
CA ALA A 343 11.19 6.67 -8.80
C ALA A 343 12.04 5.43 -8.51
N ALA A 344 11.41 4.26 -8.58
CA ALA A 344 12.04 2.99 -8.27
C ALA A 344 11.54 1.92 -9.25
N LEU A 345 12.46 1.25 -9.96
CA LEU A 345 12.15 0.21 -10.94
C LEU A 345 12.71 -1.12 -10.46
N ALA A 346 11.89 -2.17 -10.49
CA ALA A 346 12.33 -3.54 -10.28
C ALA A 346 11.77 -4.46 -11.36
N THR A 347 12.60 -5.41 -11.79
CA THR A 347 12.23 -6.44 -12.76
C THR A 347 12.65 -7.80 -12.24
N THR A 348 12.17 -8.88 -12.87
CA THR A 348 12.66 -10.24 -12.57
C THR A 348 14.17 -10.42 -12.77
N ALA A 349 14.85 -9.50 -13.48
CA ALA A 349 16.31 -9.47 -13.65
C ALA A 349 17.03 -8.58 -12.61
N SER A 350 16.31 -7.89 -11.72
CA SER A 350 16.92 -7.10 -10.66
C SER A 350 17.71 -7.99 -9.68
N PRO A 351 18.77 -7.47 -9.06
CA PRO A 351 19.47 -8.17 -7.98
C PRO A 351 18.51 -8.54 -6.84
N ARG A 352 18.80 -9.63 -6.14
CA ARG A 352 18.08 -10.02 -4.93
C ARG A 352 18.89 -9.67 -3.69
N ALA A 353 18.21 -9.17 -2.67
CA ALA A 353 18.78 -9.06 -1.33
C ALA A 353 18.85 -10.43 -0.66
N ARG A 354 19.56 -10.52 0.48
CA ARG A 354 19.71 -11.75 1.28
C ARG A 354 18.36 -12.35 1.68
N ASN A 355 17.36 -11.50 1.90
CA ASN A 355 15.99 -11.89 2.23
C ASN A 355 15.17 -12.38 1.01
N GLY A 356 15.79 -12.51 -0.16
CA GLY A 356 15.16 -12.99 -1.38
C GLY A 356 14.34 -11.95 -2.14
N ALA A 357 14.09 -10.75 -1.60
CA ALA A 357 13.36 -9.69 -2.30
C ALA A 357 14.20 -9.10 -3.44
N LEU A 358 13.54 -8.68 -4.52
CA LEU A 358 14.15 -7.94 -5.61
C LEU A 358 14.48 -6.51 -5.15
N VAL A 359 15.72 -6.08 -5.34
CA VAL A 359 16.18 -4.74 -4.98
C VAL A 359 15.82 -3.78 -6.11
N ALA A 360 15.02 -2.77 -5.79
CA ALA A 360 14.66 -1.73 -6.76
C ALA A 360 15.85 -0.83 -7.09
N ARG A 361 16.00 -0.48 -8.37
CA ARG A 361 16.89 0.59 -8.79
C ARG A 361 16.19 1.93 -8.56
N ASN A 362 16.73 2.72 -7.64
CA ASN A 362 16.21 4.02 -7.25
C ASN A 362 16.94 5.16 -7.98
N TRP A 363 16.19 6.15 -8.46
CA TRP A 363 16.76 7.38 -9.02
C TRP A 363 17.08 8.41 -7.93
N GLY A 364 18.07 9.27 -8.20
CA GLY A 364 18.35 10.42 -7.33
C GLY A 364 17.30 11.52 -7.48
N LEU A 365 17.11 12.33 -6.44
CA LEU A 365 16.09 13.39 -6.40
C LEU A 365 16.17 14.36 -7.58
N LYS A 366 17.39 14.75 -7.96
CA LYS A 366 17.65 15.67 -9.08
C LYS A 366 17.39 15.04 -10.47
N ASP A 367 17.36 13.71 -10.53
CA ASP A 367 17.24 12.94 -11.77
C ASP A 367 15.79 12.58 -12.08
N ILE A 368 14.85 12.99 -11.22
CA ILE A 368 13.41 12.75 -11.37
C ILE A 368 12.72 14.08 -11.65
N SER A 369 12.00 14.15 -12.76
CA SER A 369 11.02 15.21 -12.99
C SER A 369 9.67 14.56 -13.27
N LEU A 370 8.72 14.76 -12.37
CA LEU A 370 7.32 14.38 -12.54
C LEU A 370 6.50 15.66 -12.49
N ARG A 371 5.77 15.97 -13.56
CA ARG A 371 5.04 17.24 -13.68
C ARG A 371 3.63 17.03 -14.23
N PRO A 372 2.61 17.70 -13.68
CA PRO A 372 1.29 17.69 -14.27
C PRO A 372 1.28 18.47 -15.59
N VAL A 373 0.49 18.02 -16.55
CA VAL A 373 0.15 18.80 -17.74
C VAL A 373 -1.02 19.71 -17.35
N ARG A 374 -0.75 21.00 -17.14
CA ARG A 374 -1.74 21.92 -16.54
C ARG A 374 -3.07 21.99 -17.29
N SER A 375 -3.06 21.88 -18.62
CA SER A 375 -4.28 21.87 -19.44
C SER A 375 -5.16 20.61 -19.26
N SER A 376 -4.68 19.60 -18.52
CA SER A 376 -5.43 18.38 -18.20
C SER A 376 -6.15 18.44 -16.85
N ALA A 377 -6.22 19.61 -16.22
CA ALA A 377 -6.94 19.80 -14.96
C ALA A 377 -8.42 19.39 -15.10
N TRP A 378 -8.89 18.63 -14.12
CA TRP A 378 -10.29 18.29 -13.90
C TRP A 378 -10.68 18.71 -12.49
N VAL A 379 -11.76 19.48 -12.38
CA VAL A 379 -12.32 19.88 -11.09
C VAL A 379 -13.41 18.89 -10.73
N SER A 380 -13.30 18.28 -9.54
CA SER A 380 -14.33 17.38 -9.05
C SER A 380 -15.61 18.19 -8.80
N PRO A 381 -16.76 17.77 -9.36
CA PRO A 381 -18.04 18.39 -9.06
C PRO A 381 -18.49 18.14 -7.61
N THR A 382 -17.92 17.13 -6.93
CA THR A 382 -18.31 16.75 -5.57
C THR A 382 -17.55 17.55 -4.52
N SER A 383 -16.23 17.61 -4.63
CA SER A 383 -15.35 18.24 -3.62
C SER A 383 -14.88 19.64 -4.00
N GLY A 384 -15.00 20.02 -5.28
CA GLY A 384 -14.37 21.22 -5.84
C GLY A 384 -12.85 21.14 -5.98
N LEU A 385 -12.23 20.01 -5.63
CA LEU A 385 -10.79 19.82 -5.75
C LEU A 385 -10.36 19.67 -7.21
N THR A 386 -9.16 20.16 -7.52
CA THR A 386 -8.55 20.02 -8.84
C THR A 386 -7.58 18.85 -8.86
N TYR A 387 -7.70 18.03 -9.90
CA TYR A 387 -6.82 16.90 -10.18
C TYR A 387 -6.27 17.01 -11.60
N TYR A 388 -4.99 16.67 -11.81
CA TYR A 388 -4.39 16.70 -13.14
C TYR A 388 -4.48 15.32 -13.80
N MET A 389 -5.19 15.25 -14.93
CA MET A 389 -5.49 14.00 -15.63
C MET A 389 -4.39 13.53 -16.57
N THR A 390 -3.29 14.28 -16.70
CA THR A 390 -2.12 13.91 -17.48
C THR A 390 -0.84 14.38 -16.79
N TRP A 391 0.17 13.51 -16.79
CA TRP A 391 1.47 13.75 -16.20
C TRP A 391 2.59 13.38 -17.17
N SER A 392 3.69 14.11 -17.08
CA SER A 392 4.93 13.82 -17.80
C SER A 392 6.02 13.49 -16.80
N ALA A 393 6.64 12.34 -16.98
CA ALA A 393 7.77 11.88 -16.18
C ALA A 393 9.04 11.80 -17.04
N THR A 394 10.13 12.38 -16.55
CA THR A 394 11.47 12.23 -17.11
C THR A 394 12.41 11.74 -16.02
N LEU A 395 13.07 10.61 -16.29
CA LEU A 395 14.10 10.01 -15.46
C LEU A 395 15.44 10.15 -16.16
N ARG A 396 16.40 10.82 -15.52
CA ARG A 396 17.74 11.04 -16.05
C ARG A 396 18.69 9.96 -15.53
N GLY A 397 19.70 9.66 -16.33
CA GLY A 397 20.71 8.68 -15.97
C GLY A 397 21.85 8.67 -17.00
N PRO A 398 23.01 8.11 -16.62
CA PRO A 398 24.17 8.11 -17.50
C PRO A 398 23.94 7.29 -18.78
N ASP A 399 23.23 6.17 -18.67
CA ASP A 399 22.99 5.21 -19.76
C ASP A 399 21.50 5.06 -20.12
N ALA A 400 21.22 4.39 -21.23
CA ALA A 400 19.86 4.10 -21.68
C ALA A 400 19.07 3.27 -20.67
N ALA A 401 19.73 2.34 -19.97
CA ALA A 401 19.10 1.52 -18.95
C ALA A 401 18.55 2.36 -17.80
N SER A 402 19.16 3.51 -17.48
CA SER A 402 18.82 4.40 -16.37
C SER A 402 18.05 5.64 -16.80
N ARG A 403 17.62 5.73 -18.06
CA ARG A 403 16.79 6.83 -18.58
C ARG A 403 15.34 6.40 -18.76
N GLY A 404 14.44 7.37 -18.66
CA GLY A 404 13.02 7.17 -18.91
C GLY A 404 12.31 8.45 -19.32
N ARG A 405 11.32 8.33 -20.20
CA ARG A 405 10.35 9.38 -20.53
C ARG A 405 8.98 8.71 -20.68
N LEU A 406 8.03 9.11 -19.84
CA LEU A 406 6.71 8.52 -19.78
C LEU A 406 5.66 9.63 -19.81
N THR A 407 4.57 9.39 -20.52
CA THR A 407 3.33 10.14 -20.39
C THR A 407 2.31 9.25 -19.70
N LEU A 408 1.67 9.76 -18.66
CA LEU A 408 0.61 9.10 -17.93
C LEU A 408 -0.68 9.87 -18.14
N THR A 409 -1.76 9.19 -18.52
CA THR A 409 -3.07 9.82 -18.79
C THR A 409 -4.17 9.02 -18.09
N ALA A 410 -5.02 9.71 -17.33
CA ALA A 410 -6.14 9.11 -16.63
C ALA A 410 -7.05 8.33 -17.60
N VAL A 411 -7.43 7.12 -17.22
CA VAL A 411 -8.39 6.30 -17.97
C VAL A 411 -9.79 6.87 -17.83
N ASN A 412 -10.15 7.32 -16.62
CA ASN A 412 -11.44 7.93 -16.29
C ASN A 412 -11.17 9.20 -15.46
N ARG A 413 -11.91 10.28 -15.73
CA ARG A 413 -11.77 11.51 -14.95
C ARG A 413 -12.38 11.40 -13.57
N ASN A 414 -13.57 10.80 -13.48
CA ASN A 414 -14.28 10.65 -12.21
C ASN A 414 -13.82 9.36 -11.50
N SER A 415 -12.76 9.50 -10.70
CA SER A 415 -12.27 8.47 -9.79
C SER A 415 -12.01 9.04 -8.38
N GLU A 416 -12.73 10.08 -7.98
CA GLU A 416 -12.65 10.60 -6.62
C GLU A 416 -13.45 9.71 -5.65
N VAL A 417 -12.85 9.43 -4.50
CA VAL A 417 -13.48 8.79 -3.34
C VAL A 417 -13.38 9.68 -2.12
N ASN A 418 -14.33 9.55 -1.20
CA ASN A 418 -14.29 10.19 0.10
C ASN A 418 -14.03 9.14 1.18
N PHE A 419 -12.89 9.24 1.86
CA PHE A 419 -12.56 8.41 3.02
C PHE A 419 -12.53 9.29 4.27
N GLY A 420 -13.50 9.09 5.17
CA GLY A 420 -13.50 9.77 6.47
C GLY A 420 -13.48 11.30 6.40
N GLY A 421 -14.14 11.89 5.38
CA GLY A 421 -14.17 13.34 5.17
C GLY A 421 -13.03 13.89 4.31
N ARG A 422 -12.13 13.03 3.83
CA ARG A 422 -11.04 13.39 2.92
C ARG A 422 -11.29 12.86 1.52
N SER A 423 -11.31 13.77 0.55
CA SER A 423 -11.40 13.41 -0.87
C SER A 423 -10.02 13.12 -1.46
N VAL A 424 -9.91 11.98 -2.14
CA VAL A 424 -8.71 11.55 -2.88
C VAL A 424 -9.12 10.97 -4.23
N TYR A 425 -8.25 11.09 -5.23
CA TYR A 425 -8.42 10.40 -6.50
C TYR A 425 -7.76 9.03 -6.41
N GLU A 426 -8.54 7.98 -6.67
CA GLU A 426 -8.13 6.57 -6.65
C GLU A 426 -8.49 5.91 -7.98
N GLY A 427 -7.57 5.94 -8.95
CA GLY A 427 -7.93 5.61 -10.33
C GLY A 427 -6.80 5.14 -11.21
N LEU A 428 -7.18 4.65 -12.39
CA LEU A 428 -6.22 4.17 -13.38
C LEU A 428 -5.70 5.28 -14.26
N PHE A 429 -4.41 5.20 -14.55
CA PHE A 429 -3.74 5.92 -15.62
C PHE A 429 -3.20 4.91 -16.64
N ARG A 430 -3.29 5.24 -17.94
CA ARG A 430 -2.49 4.60 -18.97
C ARG A 430 -1.13 5.29 -19.01
N TYR A 431 -0.06 4.52 -19.13
CA TYR A 431 1.25 5.08 -19.40
C TYR A 431 1.77 4.59 -20.75
N SER A 432 2.59 5.42 -21.38
CA SER A 432 3.37 5.05 -22.56
C SER A 432 4.66 5.86 -22.65
N GLY A 433 5.67 5.30 -23.31
CA GLY A 433 6.92 6.01 -23.57
C GLY A 433 8.12 5.07 -23.67
N VAL A 434 9.27 5.54 -23.21
CA VAL A 434 10.52 4.77 -23.17
C VAL A 434 11.01 4.67 -21.73
N LEU A 435 11.33 3.47 -21.28
CA LEU A 435 11.92 3.23 -19.97
C LEU A 435 13.00 2.16 -20.09
N ALA A 436 14.16 2.40 -19.49
CA ALA A 436 15.29 1.48 -19.53
C ALA A 436 15.66 1.04 -20.96
N GLY A 437 15.67 1.98 -21.89
CA GLY A 437 15.99 1.75 -23.31
C GLY A 437 14.92 1.01 -24.12
N LYS A 438 13.77 0.66 -23.53
CA LYS A 438 12.69 -0.06 -24.20
C LYS A 438 11.43 0.79 -24.30
N LYS A 439 10.69 0.65 -25.41
CA LYS A 439 9.32 1.16 -25.49
C LYS A 439 8.46 0.39 -24.50
N VAL A 440 7.69 1.11 -23.69
CA VAL A 440 6.81 0.52 -22.67
C VAL A 440 5.44 1.18 -22.74
N SER A 441 4.41 0.40 -22.42
CA SER A 441 3.04 0.87 -22.26
C SER A 441 2.27 -0.07 -21.33
N GLY A 442 1.28 0.46 -20.62
CA GLY A 442 0.45 -0.31 -19.71
C GLY A 442 -0.42 0.59 -18.85
N THR A 443 -0.75 0.12 -17.66
CA THR A 443 -1.56 0.86 -16.68
C THR A 443 -0.82 1.06 -15.37
N ALA A 444 -1.04 2.21 -14.76
CA ALA A 444 -0.67 2.53 -13.41
C ALA A 444 -1.94 2.71 -12.59
N PHE A 445 -1.96 2.20 -11.36
CA PHE A 445 -2.89 2.70 -10.37
C PHE A 445 -2.34 4.02 -9.81
N THR A 446 -3.22 4.89 -9.35
CA THR A 446 -2.85 6.24 -8.91
C THR A 446 -3.69 6.64 -7.73
N GLU A 447 -3.02 6.94 -6.63
CA GLU A 447 -3.55 7.71 -5.53
C GLU A 447 -3.03 9.16 -5.64
N MET A 448 -3.94 10.12 -5.60
CA MET A 448 -3.60 11.53 -5.73
C MET A 448 -4.48 12.38 -4.82
N GLN A 449 -3.85 13.28 -4.07
CA GLN A 449 -4.56 14.34 -3.39
C GLN A 449 -4.96 15.46 -4.36
N GLY A 450 -6.19 15.95 -4.20
CA GLY A 450 -6.68 17.06 -4.99
C GLY A 450 -6.18 18.40 -4.42
N ASP A 451 -5.83 19.31 -5.31
CA ASP A 451 -5.46 20.67 -4.95
C ASP A 451 -6.73 21.50 -4.72
N LYS A 452 -6.78 22.28 -3.64
CA LYS A 452 -7.89 23.23 -3.36
C LYS A 452 -7.93 24.44 -4.31
N GLY A 453 -7.23 24.40 -5.45
CA GLY A 453 -7.18 25.52 -6.40
C GLY A 453 -6.59 26.81 -5.81
N LEU A 454 -5.81 26.73 -4.73
CA LEU A 454 -5.01 27.87 -4.27
C LEU A 454 -3.81 27.96 -5.21
N GLY A 455 -3.90 28.87 -6.18
CA GLY A 455 -2.82 29.16 -7.11
C GLY A 455 -1.48 29.23 -6.38
N VAL A 456 -0.59 28.30 -6.72
CA VAL A 456 0.81 28.38 -6.32
C VAL A 456 1.52 29.08 -7.47
N GLY A 457 1.88 30.35 -7.21
CA GLY A 457 2.81 31.12 -8.02
C GLY A 457 4.21 30.51 -8.04
#